data_AF-A0A0E0KBT0-F1
#
_entry.id   AF-A0A0E0KBT0-F1
#
_cell.length_a   1.000
_cell.length_b   1.000
_cell.length_c   1.000
_cell.angle_alpha   90.00
_cell.angle_beta   90.00
_cell.angle_gamma   90.00
#
_symmetry.space_group_name_H-M   'P 1'
#
loop_
_entity.id
_entity.type
_entity.pdbx_description
1 polymer ?
#
loop_
_entity_poly.entity_id
_entity_poly.type
_entity_poly.pdbx_seq_one_letter_code
_entity_poly.pdbx_strand_id
1 'polypeptide(L)'
;MDPNMAAAFARILQDPNLVASLSQSASQPSPFPSNPVIPFPPPSFPPFCTQPPAPPAPSPSVPSKAKPSSRSGRCHRVSASLEPAVDPAVDPKKKMYYSTDEDIRLTLVESNSSQKEEEAAMKEYQQRLSDQRVEAANLNLLAAQEKKQCKLIDQKSKAMEMFTQLLQVDTSQMEEWAKNAHMKAVSNLSDQIWGKGESGQVS
;
A
#
# COMPACT_ATOMS: atom_id res chain seq x y z
N MET A 1 -2.67 2.50 -20.70
CA MET A 1 -1.93 3.72 -20.33
C MET A 1 -2.17 4.75 -21.42
N ASP A 2 -2.80 5.88 -21.10
CA ASP A 2 -3.00 6.96 -22.08
C ASP A 2 -1.71 7.79 -22.18
N PRO A 3 -1.06 7.91 -23.35
CA PRO A 3 0.17 8.69 -23.51
C PRO A 3 -0.01 10.18 -23.18
N ASN A 4 -1.24 10.71 -23.24
CA ASN A 4 -1.54 12.10 -22.96
C ASN A 4 -1.37 12.44 -21.46
N MET A 5 -1.67 11.50 -20.56
CA MET A 5 -1.45 11.68 -19.12
C MET A 5 0.04 11.79 -18.76
N ALA A 6 0.89 10.97 -19.39
CA ALA A 6 2.34 11.01 -19.16
C ALA A 6 2.94 12.34 -19.62
N ALA A 7 2.48 12.87 -20.77
CA ALA A 7 2.89 14.18 -21.27
C ALA A 7 2.43 15.33 -20.36
N ALA A 8 1.22 15.25 -19.79
CA ALA A 8 0.72 16.23 -18.82
C ALA A 8 1.59 16.28 -17.55
N PHE A 9 1.96 15.12 -16.99
CA PHE A 9 2.82 15.06 -15.80
C PHE A 9 4.24 15.58 -16.08
N ALA A 10 4.81 15.26 -17.25
CA ALA A 10 6.12 15.76 -17.67
C ALA A 10 6.16 17.31 -17.78
N ARG A 11 5.06 17.96 -18.19
CA ARG A 11 4.97 19.42 -18.24
C ARG A 11 4.95 20.09 -16.86
N ILE A 12 4.35 19.45 -15.86
CA ILE A 12 4.33 19.98 -14.47
C ILE A 12 5.75 20.03 -13.89
N LEU A 13 6.59 19.04 -14.21
CA LEU A 13 8.00 19.00 -13.80
C LEU A 13 8.90 19.96 -14.58
N GLN A 14 8.43 20.54 -15.69
CA GLN A 14 9.17 21.52 -16.49
C GLN A 14 8.88 22.97 -16.07
N ASP A 15 7.83 23.23 -15.28
CA ASP A 15 7.56 24.57 -14.74
C ASP A 15 8.26 24.77 -13.38
N PRO A 16 9.32 25.62 -13.30
CA PRO A 16 10.06 25.82 -12.07
C PRO A 16 9.21 26.42 -10.93
N ASN A 17 8.10 27.12 -11.22
CA ASN A 17 7.22 27.65 -10.18
C ASN A 17 6.36 26.55 -9.55
N LEU A 18 5.91 25.57 -10.34
CA LEU A 18 5.14 24.43 -9.84
C LEU A 18 6.04 23.46 -9.06
N VAL A 19 7.26 23.22 -9.55
CA VAL A 19 8.28 22.44 -8.83
C VAL A 19 8.64 23.10 -7.48
N ALA A 20 8.77 24.42 -7.43
CA ALA A 20 9.01 25.14 -6.18
C ALA A 20 7.87 24.96 -5.16
N SER A 21 6.61 25.06 -5.59
CA SER A 21 5.44 24.80 -4.73
C SER A 21 5.40 23.35 -4.21
N LEU A 22 5.77 22.38 -5.05
CA LEU A 22 5.81 20.97 -4.65
C LEU A 22 6.90 20.70 -3.59
N SER A 23 8.08 21.31 -3.74
CA SER A 23 9.16 21.21 -2.75
C SER A 23 8.87 21.96 -1.45
N GLN A 24 8.12 23.08 -1.49
CA GLN A 24 7.73 23.80 -0.27
C GLN A 24 6.76 23.00 0.61
N SER A 25 5.94 22.11 0.02
CA SER A 25 5.08 21.21 0.80
C SER A 25 5.84 20.06 1.49
N ALA A 26 7.15 19.95 1.31
CA ALA A 26 8.01 18.91 1.88
C ALA A 26 8.94 19.41 3.00
N SER A 27 8.75 20.64 3.50
CA SER A 27 9.47 21.12 4.69
C SER A 27 8.96 20.45 5.97
N GLN A 28 9.89 20.00 6.80
CA GLN A 28 9.75 19.21 8.04
C GLN A 28 8.57 19.57 8.96
N PRO A 29 8.06 18.60 9.77
CA PRO A 29 7.16 18.90 10.86
C PRO A 29 7.87 19.82 11.87
N SER A 30 7.31 21.02 12.04
CA SER A 30 7.64 21.95 13.11
C SER A 30 7.64 21.23 14.47
N PRO A 31 8.63 21.42 15.36
CA PRO A 31 8.52 20.97 16.74
C PRO A 31 7.35 21.73 17.38
N PHE A 32 6.33 20.99 17.80
CA PHE A 32 5.12 21.55 18.39
C PHE A 32 5.45 22.53 19.53
N PRO A 33 4.72 23.66 19.66
CA PRO A 33 4.82 24.47 20.87
C PRO A 33 4.49 23.61 22.09
N SER A 34 5.26 23.79 23.16
CA SER A 34 5.05 23.10 24.42
C SER A 34 3.68 23.44 24.99
N ASN A 35 2.73 22.50 24.86
CA ASN A 35 1.40 22.64 25.46
C ASN A 35 1.55 22.92 26.97
N PRO A 36 0.78 23.87 27.53
CA PRO A 36 0.79 24.09 28.97
C PRO A 36 0.36 22.80 29.68
N VAL A 37 1.09 22.41 30.72
CA VAL A 37 0.77 21.24 31.55
C VAL A 37 -0.56 21.49 32.24
N ILE A 38 -1.63 20.89 31.73
CA ILE A 38 -2.95 20.96 32.34
C ILE A 38 -2.96 19.98 33.53
N PRO A 39 -3.17 20.44 34.78
CA PRO A 39 -3.09 19.57 35.96
C PRO A 39 -4.41 18.82 36.17
N PHE A 40 -4.78 17.93 35.24
CA PHE A 40 -5.84 16.95 35.45
C PHE A 40 -5.25 15.53 35.53
N PRO A 41 -5.58 14.76 36.58
CA PRO A 41 -5.20 13.34 36.62
C PRO A 41 -5.90 12.61 35.47
N PRO A 42 -5.22 11.69 34.78
CA PRO A 42 -5.86 10.89 33.74
C PRO A 42 -7.00 10.05 34.35
N PRO A 43 -8.18 9.96 33.71
CA PRO A 43 -9.26 9.12 34.21
C PRO A 43 -8.78 7.67 34.24
N SER A 44 -8.98 6.99 35.37
CA SER A 44 -8.71 5.55 35.46
C SER A 44 -9.57 4.82 34.44
N PHE A 45 -8.93 4.14 33.48
CA PHE A 45 -9.65 3.28 32.54
C PHE A 45 -10.45 2.24 33.33
N PRO A 46 -11.73 1.99 33.00
CA PRO A 46 -12.45 0.86 33.58
C PRO A 46 -11.71 -0.44 33.24
N PRO A 47 -11.72 -1.45 34.12
CA PRO A 47 -10.81 -2.62 34.07
C PRO A 47 -11.07 -3.61 32.92
N PHE A 48 -11.75 -3.17 31.85
CA PHE A 48 -12.13 -3.96 30.68
C PHE A 48 -11.78 -3.26 29.36
N CYS A 49 -10.73 -2.43 29.33
CA CYS A 49 -9.99 -2.24 28.07
C CYS A 49 -9.44 -3.59 27.64
N THR A 50 -9.99 -4.14 26.55
CA THR A 50 -9.69 -5.49 26.06
C THR A 50 -8.29 -5.58 25.45
N GLN A 51 -7.29 -5.71 26.31
CA GLN A 51 -6.04 -6.38 25.97
C GLN A 51 -6.39 -7.77 25.41
N PRO A 52 -5.82 -8.22 24.27
CA PRO A 52 -6.07 -9.56 23.79
C PRO A 52 -5.61 -10.58 24.84
N PRO A 53 -6.41 -11.60 25.18
CA PRO A 53 -6.09 -12.53 26.25
C PRO A 53 -4.84 -13.35 25.90
N ALA A 54 -4.03 -13.64 26.92
CA ALA A 54 -2.90 -14.56 26.80
C ALA A 54 -3.37 -15.97 26.39
N PRO A 55 -2.56 -16.76 25.67
CA PRO A 55 -2.92 -18.11 25.27
C PRO A 55 -3.17 -19.04 26.49
N PRO A 56 -4.12 -19.99 26.40
CA PRO A 56 -4.68 -20.65 27.58
C PRO A 56 -3.91 -21.88 28.06
N ALA A 57 -4.00 -22.13 29.36
CA ALA A 57 -3.82 -23.44 30.00
C ALA A 57 -5.22 -24.02 30.37
N PRO A 58 -5.36 -25.32 30.73
CA PRO A 58 -6.52 -26.14 30.35
C PRO A 58 -7.84 -25.91 31.12
N SER A 59 -8.95 -26.24 30.44
CA SER A 59 -10.35 -26.24 30.91
C SER A 59 -10.64 -27.29 32.01
N PRO A 60 -11.65 -27.10 32.89
CA PRO A 60 -13.09 -27.14 32.53
C PRO A 60 -13.91 -25.99 33.20
N SER A 61 -15.23 -25.79 33.06
CA SER A 61 -16.36 -26.52 32.45
C SER A 61 -17.45 -25.53 31.98
N VAL A 62 -18.30 -25.93 31.02
CA VAL A 62 -19.55 -25.20 30.64
C VAL A 62 -20.66 -25.46 31.68
N PRO A 63 -21.51 -24.48 32.02
CA PRO A 63 -22.67 -24.07 31.21
C PRO A 63 -22.98 -22.53 31.28
N SER A 64 -24.00 -21.88 30.67
CA SER A 64 -25.01 -22.23 29.65
C SER A 64 -25.67 -20.96 29.05
N LYS A 65 -26.21 -21.10 27.82
CA LYS A 65 -27.44 -20.45 27.26
C LYS A 65 -27.59 -18.90 27.24
N ALA A 66 -27.64 -18.42 25.99
CA ALA A 66 -28.75 -17.68 25.37
C ALA A 66 -28.88 -16.13 25.46
N LYS A 67 -29.00 -15.56 24.25
CA LYS A 67 -29.68 -14.31 23.81
C LYS A 67 -31.06 -14.08 24.50
N PRO A 68 -31.71 -12.88 24.44
CA PRO A 68 -31.62 -11.86 23.37
C PRO A 68 -31.79 -10.37 23.80
N SER A 69 -32.03 -9.48 22.80
CA SER A 69 -32.65 -8.13 22.92
C SER A 69 -31.77 -7.01 23.54
N SER A 70 -31.94 -5.72 23.20
CA SER A 70 -32.77 -5.06 22.16
C SER A 70 -32.31 -3.61 21.93
N ARG A 71 -32.64 -3.05 20.75
CA ARG A 71 -32.89 -1.59 20.44
C ARG A 71 -31.82 -0.56 20.88
N SER A 72 -31.37 0.35 20.02
CA SER A 72 -32.25 1.35 19.41
C SER A 72 -31.55 2.07 18.23
N GLY A 73 -32.06 1.87 17.01
CA GLY A 73 -31.54 2.49 15.79
C GLY A 73 -32.55 3.46 15.16
N ARG A 74 -32.52 4.71 15.63
CA ARG A 74 -32.95 5.96 14.96
C ARG A 74 -33.92 5.82 13.75
N CYS A 75 -35.22 5.88 14.00
CA CYS A 75 -36.23 5.97 12.94
C CYS A 75 -36.14 7.31 12.19
N HIS A 76 -35.92 7.28 10.87
CA HIS A 76 -36.16 8.45 10.01
C HIS A 76 -37.67 8.57 9.73
N ARG A 77 -38.28 9.66 10.18
CA ARG A 77 -39.69 9.99 9.90
C ARG A 77 -39.80 10.62 8.51
N VAL A 78 -40.31 9.86 7.55
CA VAL A 78 -40.75 10.42 6.26
C VAL A 78 -42.12 11.08 6.47
N SER A 79 -42.20 12.39 6.22
CA SER A 79 -43.47 13.11 6.19
C SER A 79 -44.08 12.98 4.80
N ALA A 80 -45.08 12.11 4.64
CA ALA A 80 -45.89 12.07 3.43
C ALA A 80 -46.85 13.28 3.41
N SER A 81 -46.79 14.09 2.36
CA SER A 81 -47.80 15.11 2.09
C SER A 81 -49.01 14.44 1.43
N LEU A 82 -50.21 14.70 1.95
CA LEU A 82 -51.46 14.21 1.39
C LEU A 82 -52.09 15.28 0.48
N GLU A 83 -52.54 14.84 -0.70
CA GLU A 83 -53.58 15.47 -1.55
C GLU A 83 -53.21 16.82 -2.24
N PRO A 84 -53.69 17.07 -3.49
CA PRO A 84 -55.10 16.96 -3.88
C PRO A 84 -55.45 16.13 -5.14
N ALA A 85 -56.42 15.23 -4.96
CA ALA A 85 -57.64 15.05 -5.75
C ALA A 85 -57.60 15.31 -7.27
N VAL A 86 -57.63 14.24 -8.07
CA VAL A 86 -58.09 14.24 -9.47
C VAL A 86 -58.95 13.00 -9.76
N ASP A 87 -60.20 13.26 -10.16
CA ASP A 87 -61.25 12.45 -10.80
C ASP A 87 -61.34 10.90 -10.69
N PRO A 88 -62.48 10.35 -10.21
CA PRO A 88 -62.79 8.92 -10.26
C PRO A 88 -63.42 8.52 -11.61
N ALA A 89 -62.65 8.55 -12.70
CA ALA A 89 -63.16 8.24 -14.05
C ALA A 89 -62.27 7.33 -14.91
N VAL A 90 -61.36 6.55 -14.30
CA VAL A 90 -60.56 5.53 -15.01
C VAL A 90 -60.67 4.16 -14.33
N ASP A 91 -61.23 3.22 -15.08
CA ASP A 91 -61.42 1.79 -14.84
C ASP A 91 -60.47 1.14 -13.77
N PRO A 92 -60.99 0.57 -12.67
CA PRO A 92 -60.16 0.04 -11.58
C PRO A 92 -59.39 -1.26 -11.93
N LYS A 93 -59.52 -1.79 -13.14
CA LYS A 93 -58.99 -3.12 -13.53
C LYS A 93 -57.58 -3.16 -14.14
N LYS A 94 -56.79 -2.08 -14.06
CA LYS A 94 -55.37 -2.09 -14.50
C LYS A 94 -54.34 -1.92 -13.38
N LYS A 95 -54.59 -2.55 -12.22
CA LYS A 95 -53.57 -2.82 -11.20
C LYS A 95 -52.95 -4.20 -11.41
N MET A 96 -52.15 -4.36 -12.48
CA MET A 96 -51.31 -5.56 -12.68
C MET A 96 -50.07 -5.48 -11.79
N TYR A 97 -50.28 -5.48 -10.47
CA TYR A 97 -49.24 -5.87 -9.52
C TYR A 97 -49.19 -7.39 -9.52
N TYR A 98 -48.17 -7.98 -10.14
CA TYR A 98 -47.84 -9.42 -10.14
C TYR A 98 -49.08 -10.32 -10.14
N SER A 99 -49.73 -10.44 -11.30
CA SER A 99 -51.09 -10.98 -11.38
C SER A 99 -51.16 -12.51 -11.27
N THR A 100 -50.02 -13.17 -11.11
CA THR A 100 -49.84 -14.62 -11.06
C THR A 100 -48.70 -14.95 -10.08
N ASP A 101 -48.82 -16.04 -9.31
CA ASP A 101 -47.79 -16.48 -8.34
C ASP A 101 -46.44 -16.75 -9.03
N GLU A 102 -46.49 -17.11 -10.31
CA GLU A 102 -45.36 -17.30 -11.22
C GLU A 102 -44.51 -16.02 -11.36
N ASP A 103 -45.14 -14.84 -11.46
CA ASP A 103 -44.43 -13.56 -11.63
C ASP A 103 -43.65 -13.20 -10.36
N ILE A 104 -44.27 -13.42 -9.19
CA ILE A 104 -43.66 -13.18 -7.88
C ILE A 104 -42.43 -14.09 -7.71
N ARG A 105 -42.59 -15.37 -8.07
CA ARG A 105 -41.48 -16.35 -8.06
C ARG A 105 -40.35 -15.96 -9.01
N LEU A 106 -40.68 -15.52 -10.24
CA LEU A 106 -39.68 -15.13 -11.23
C LEU A 106 -38.86 -13.93 -10.74
N THR A 107 -39.55 -12.89 -10.25
CA THR A 107 -38.92 -11.68 -9.69
C THR A 107 -38.04 -12.00 -8.47
N LEU A 108 -38.46 -12.95 -7.63
CA LEU A 108 -37.66 -13.40 -6.49
C LEU A 108 -36.42 -14.19 -6.92
N VAL A 109 -36.53 -15.04 -7.95
CA VAL A 109 -35.38 -15.77 -8.52
C VAL A 109 -34.37 -14.79 -9.15
N GLU A 110 -34.85 -13.81 -9.91
CA GLU A 110 -34.03 -12.76 -10.51
C GLU A 110 -33.32 -11.92 -9.44
N SER A 111 -34.04 -11.49 -8.40
CA SER A 111 -33.46 -10.76 -7.26
C SER A 111 -32.39 -11.55 -6.52
N ASN A 112 -32.62 -12.85 -6.26
CA ASN A 112 -31.59 -13.72 -5.65
C ASN A 112 -30.39 -13.93 -6.57
N SER A 113 -30.60 -14.03 -7.89
CA SER A 113 -29.52 -14.14 -8.87
C SER A 113 -28.67 -12.86 -8.90
N SER A 114 -29.32 -11.70 -8.92
CA SER A 114 -28.67 -10.38 -8.90
C SER A 114 -27.88 -10.16 -7.60
N GLN A 115 -28.43 -10.50 -6.43
CA GLN A 115 -27.70 -10.44 -5.16
C GLN A 115 -26.47 -11.35 -5.15
N LYS A 116 -26.58 -12.57 -5.69
CA LYS A 116 -25.46 -13.51 -5.79
C LYS A 116 -24.37 -13.02 -6.74
N GLU A 117 -24.75 -12.33 -7.81
CA GLU A 117 -23.82 -11.68 -8.74
C GLU A 117 -23.11 -10.49 -8.09
N GLU A 118 -23.83 -9.63 -7.35
CA GLU A 118 -23.25 -8.50 -6.60
C GLU A 118 -22.26 -8.99 -5.52
N GLU A 119 -22.63 -10.05 -4.78
CA GLU A 119 -21.71 -10.70 -3.84
C GLU A 119 -20.46 -11.27 -4.51
N ALA A 120 -20.59 -11.85 -5.70
CA ALA A 120 -19.46 -12.39 -6.46
C ALA A 120 -18.54 -11.27 -6.96
N ALA A 121 -19.11 -10.19 -7.51
CA ALA A 121 -18.38 -9.00 -7.95
C ALA A 121 -17.64 -8.33 -6.78
N MET A 122 -18.24 -8.26 -5.60
CA MET A 122 -17.59 -7.71 -4.40
C MET A 122 -16.42 -8.58 -3.91
N LYS A 123 -16.60 -9.92 -3.91
CA LYS A 123 -15.52 -10.87 -3.60
C LYS A 123 -14.38 -10.77 -4.63
N GLU A 124 -14.70 -10.64 -5.91
CA GLU A 124 -13.70 -10.46 -6.96
C GLU A 124 -12.95 -9.13 -6.82
N TYR A 125 -13.65 -8.03 -6.50
CA TYR A 125 -13.00 -6.74 -6.24
C TYR A 125 -12.03 -6.81 -5.05
N GLN A 126 -12.44 -7.48 -3.96
CA GLN A 126 -11.56 -7.72 -2.82
C GLN A 126 -10.35 -8.58 -3.19
N GLN A 127 -10.54 -9.61 -4.03
CA GLN A 127 -9.46 -10.45 -4.54
C GLN A 127 -8.48 -9.64 -5.40
N ARG A 128 -8.97 -8.86 -6.37
CA ARG A 128 -8.15 -7.97 -7.22
C ARG A 128 -7.31 -6.99 -6.39
N LEU A 129 -7.86 -6.43 -5.31
CA LEU A 129 -7.10 -5.57 -4.38
C LEU A 129 -6.03 -6.35 -3.60
N SER A 130 -6.26 -7.61 -3.28
CA SER A 130 -5.24 -8.49 -2.67
C SER A 130 -4.12 -8.78 -3.66
N ASP A 131 -4.47 -9.18 -4.89
CA ASP A 131 -3.51 -9.53 -5.93
C ASP A 131 -2.64 -8.33 -6.32
N GLN A 132 -3.24 -7.14 -6.47
CA GLN A 132 -2.52 -5.89 -6.73
C GLN A 132 -1.50 -5.55 -5.62
N ARG A 133 -1.81 -5.86 -4.35
CA ARG A 133 -0.87 -5.66 -3.23
C ARG A 133 0.31 -6.63 -3.30
N VAL A 134 0.06 -7.89 -3.67
CA VAL A 134 1.10 -8.90 -3.87
C VAL A 134 1.99 -8.55 -5.06
N GLU A 135 1.40 -8.14 -6.19
CA GLU A 135 2.13 -7.69 -7.38
C GLU A 135 3.01 -6.47 -7.06
N ALA A 136 2.46 -5.45 -6.39
CA ALA A 136 3.23 -4.29 -5.95
C ALA A 136 4.37 -4.65 -4.99
N ALA A 137 4.19 -5.61 -4.08
CA ALA A 137 5.25 -6.09 -3.20
C ALA A 137 6.36 -6.80 -3.99
N ASN A 138 6.00 -7.64 -4.96
CA ASN A 138 6.95 -8.35 -5.84
C ASN A 138 7.76 -7.38 -6.71
N LEU A 139 7.13 -6.37 -7.30
CA LEU A 139 7.82 -5.33 -8.08
C LEU A 139 8.82 -4.54 -7.22
N ASN A 140 8.45 -4.19 -5.98
CA ASN A 140 9.37 -3.53 -5.05
C ASN A 140 10.56 -4.42 -4.65
N LEU A 141 10.34 -5.73 -4.47
CA LEU A 141 11.41 -6.69 -4.21
C LEU A 141 12.38 -6.78 -5.39
N LEU A 142 11.85 -6.88 -6.62
CA LEU A 142 12.65 -6.93 -7.84
C LEU A 142 13.49 -5.65 -8.01
N ALA A 143 12.87 -4.47 -7.89
CA ALA A 143 13.57 -3.19 -7.96
C ALA A 143 14.66 -3.05 -6.87
N ALA A 144 14.44 -3.61 -5.68
CA ALA A 144 15.44 -3.63 -4.61
C ALA A 144 16.61 -4.59 -4.92
N GLN A 145 16.38 -5.71 -5.62
CA GLN A 145 17.42 -6.61 -6.10
C GLN A 145 18.22 -5.97 -7.24
N GLU A 146 17.55 -5.42 -8.25
CA GLU A 146 18.19 -4.69 -9.36
C GLU A 146 19.05 -3.54 -8.85
N LYS A 147 18.55 -2.73 -7.90
CA LYS A 147 19.33 -1.66 -7.26
C LYS A 147 20.57 -2.15 -6.51
N LYS A 148 20.58 -3.38 -6.00
CA LYS A 148 21.80 -4.01 -5.44
C LYS A 148 22.77 -4.41 -6.55
N GLN A 149 22.28 -4.99 -7.65
CA GLN A 149 23.09 -5.39 -8.79
C GLN A 149 23.71 -4.19 -9.50
N CYS A 150 22.95 -3.13 -9.79
CA CYS A 150 23.46 -1.89 -10.36
C CYS A 150 24.59 -1.30 -9.50
N LYS A 151 24.43 -1.23 -8.18
CA LYS A 151 25.50 -0.76 -7.28
C LYS A 151 26.79 -1.58 -7.37
N LEU A 152 26.68 -2.91 -7.52
CA LEU A 152 27.84 -3.78 -7.67
C LEU A 152 28.52 -3.57 -9.03
N ILE A 153 27.72 -3.40 -10.09
CA ILE A 153 28.19 -3.07 -11.44
C ILE A 153 28.86 -1.69 -11.48
N ASP A 154 28.29 -0.68 -10.82
CA ASP A 154 28.86 0.68 -10.72
C ASP A 154 30.21 0.66 -9.97
N GLN A 155 30.29 -0.08 -8.86
CA GLN A 155 31.54 -0.26 -8.11
C GLN A 155 32.61 -0.95 -8.95
N LYS A 156 32.26 -2.03 -9.66
CA LYS A 156 33.19 -2.74 -10.55
C LYS A 156 33.61 -1.87 -11.74
N SER A 157 32.68 -1.13 -12.35
CA SER A 157 32.96 -0.20 -13.45
C SER A 157 33.95 0.89 -13.02
N LYS A 158 33.71 1.50 -11.85
CA LYS A 158 34.63 2.49 -11.27
C LYS A 158 36.00 1.90 -10.93
N ALA A 159 36.07 0.66 -10.44
CA ALA A 159 37.35 -0.02 -10.21
C ALA A 159 38.11 -0.25 -11.53
N MET A 160 37.44 -0.69 -12.60
CA MET A 160 38.06 -0.84 -13.93
C MET A 160 38.56 0.49 -14.49
N GLU A 161 37.80 1.58 -14.32
CA GLU A 161 38.21 2.92 -14.74
C GLU A 161 39.48 3.37 -13.99
N MET A 162 39.50 3.26 -12.65
CA MET A 162 40.66 3.59 -11.83
C MET A 162 41.89 2.72 -12.16
N PHE A 163 41.69 1.42 -12.45
CA PHE A 163 42.75 0.52 -12.90
C PHE A 163 43.31 0.95 -14.27
N THR A 164 42.44 1.35 -15.19
CA THR A 164 42.83 1.89 -16.51
C THR A 164 43.64 3.18 -16.38
N GLN A 165 43.23 4.09 -15.47
CA GLN A 165 43.98 5.32 -15.17
C GLN A 165 45.34 5.02 -14.55
N LEU A 166 45.42 4.08 -13.59
CA LEU A 166 46.69 3.66 -12.98
C LEU A 166 47.66 3.10 -14.02
N LEU A 167 47.20 2.23 -14.94
CA LEU A 167 48.04 1.67 -15.99
C LEU A 167 48.61 2.71 -16.98
N GLN A 168 48.07 3.93 -17.01
CA GLN A 168 48.56 5.04 -17.84
C GLN A 168 49.60 5.93 -17.13
N VAL A 169 49.82 5.75 -15.84
CA VAL A 169 50.80 6.55 -15.08
C VAL A 169 52.22 6.17 -15.51
N ASP A 170 52.98 7.14 -16.01
CA ASP A 170 54.41 6.95 -16.23
C ASP A 170 55.13 6.79 -14.89
N THR A 171 55.56 5.57 -14.60
CA THR A 171 56.30 5.26 -13.38
C THR A 171 57.79 5.52 -13.51
N SER A 172 58.33 5.85 -14.68
CA SER A 172 59.79 5.91 -14.94
C SER A 172 60.53 6.82 -13.95
N GLN A 173 60.02 8.03 -13.73
CA GLN A 173 60.60 9.05 -12.85
C GLN A 173 60.15 8.97 -11.39
N MET A 174 59.33 7.99 -11.00
CA MET A 174 58.90 7.83 -9.61
C MET A 174 60.02 7.26 -8.73
N GLU A 175 60.07 7.69 -7.46
CA GLU A 175 60.95 7.08 -6.45
C GLU A 175 60.58 5.62 -6.19
N GLU A 176 61.54 4.81 -5.72
CA GLU A 176 61.41 3.35 -5.66
C GLU A 176 60.31 2.88 -4.68
N TRP A 177 60.12 3.59 -3.56
CA TRP A 177 58.99 3.34 -2.65
C TRP A 177 57.64 3.68 -3.30
N ALA A 178 57.59 4.72 -4.14
CA ALA A 178 56.37 5.15 -4.84
C ALA A 178 56.03 4.20 -5.99
N LYS A 179 57.03 3.66 -6.71
CA LYS A 179 56.88 2.55 -7.68
C LYS A 179 56.28 1.31 -7.01
N ASN A 180 56.79 0.93 -5.84
CA ASN A 180 56.26 -0.19 -5.06
C ASN A 180 54.81 0.06 -4.57
N ALA A 181 54.51 1.27 -4.10
CA ALA A 181 53.15 1.66 -3.72
C ALA A 181 52.17 1.65 -4.91
N HIS A 182 52.59 2.15 -6.06
CA HIS A 182 51.81 2.13 -7.30
C HIS A 182 51.52 0.69 -7.75
N MET A 183 52.54 -0.17 -7.80
CA MET A 183 52.39 -1.58 -8.15
C MET A 183 51.44 -2.32 -7.20
N LYS A 184 51.52 -2.06 -5.88
CA LYS A 184 50.56 -2.58 -4.90
C LYS A 184 49.13 -2.08 -5.13
N ALA A 185 48.95 -0.81 -5.51
CA ALA A 185 47.64 -0.27 -5.84
C ALA A 185 47.05 -0.96 -7.09
N VAL A 186 47.85 -1.12 -8.15
CA VAL A 186 47.46 -1.86 -9.37
C VAL A 186 47.08 -3.31 -9.05
N SER A 187 47.88 -4.03 -8.25
CA SER A 187 47.54 -5.39 -7.81
C SER A 187 46.26 -5.45 -6.97
N ASN A 188 46.06 -4.52 -6.03
CA ASN A 188 44.86 -4.49 -5.20
C ASN A 188 43.59 -4.22 -6.02
N LEU A 189 43.64 -3.31 -7.01
CA LEU A 189 42.51 -3.08 -7.91
C LEU A 189 42.27 -4.28 -8.85
N SER A 190 43.33 -4.94 -9.31
CA SER A 190 43.20 -6.20 -10.08
C SER A 190 42.47 -7.28 -9.26
N ASP A 191 42.89 -7.51 -8.01
CA ASP A 191 42.25 -8.45 -7.08
C ASP A 191 40.77 -8.07 -6.83
N GLN A 192 40.43 -6.77 -6.84
CA GLN A 192 39.06 -6.29 -6.67
C GLN A 192 38.17 -6.48 -7.93
N ILE A 193 38.74 -6.37 -9.14
CA ILE A 193 37.99 -6.48 -10.41
C ILE A 193 37.79 -7.94 -10.82
N TRP A 194 38.84 -8.75 -10.76
CA TRP A 194 38.85 -10.14 -11.23
C TRP A 194 38.71 -11.16 -10.10
N GLY A 195 38.89 -10.73 -8.86
CA GLY A 195 38.68 -11.55 -7.67
C GLY A 195 39.93 -12.27 -7.20
N LYS A 196 40.40 -11.88 -6.01
CA LYS A 196 40.94 -12.86 -5.07
C LYS A 196 39.74 -13.63 -4.54
N GLY A 197 39.60 -14.90 -4.94
CA GLY A 197 38.37 -15.67 -4.75
C GLY A 197 37.89 -15.73 -3.29
N GLU A 198 36.58 -15.96 -3.11
CA GLU A 198 35.89 -16.04 -1.82
C GLU A 198 36.42 -17.20 -0.96
N SER A 199 37.59 -17.00 -0.35
CA SER A 199 38.23 -17.97 0.54
C SER A 199 37.59 -17.92 1.93
N GLY A 200 36.36 -18.43 2.01
CA GLY A 200 35.74 -18.96 3.22
C GLY A 200 35.20 -17.95 4.22
N GLN A 201 33.87 -17.81 4.24
CA GLN A 201 33.15 -17.88 5.51
C GLN A 201 31.78 -18.54 5.31
N VAL A 202 31.78 -19.88 5.41
CA VAL A 202 30.58 -20.67 5.73
C VAL A 202 30.58 -20.87 7.24
N SER A 203 29.53 -20.44 7.93
CA SER A 203 29.20 -20.76 9.32
C SER A 203 27.71 -20.57 9.53
#